data_AF-A0A4P8KE11-F1
#
_entry.id   AF-A0A4P8KE11-F1
#
_cell.length_a   1.000
_cell.length_b   1.000
_cell.length_c   1.000
_cell.angle_alpha   90.00
_cell.angle_beta   90.00
_cell.angle_gamma   90.00
#
_symmetry.space_group_name_H-M   'P 1'
#
loop_
_entity.id
_entity.type
_entity.pdbx_description
1 polymer ?
#
loop_
_entity_poly.entity_id
_entity_poly.type
_entity_poly.pdbx_seq_one_letter_code
_entity_poly.pdbx_strand_id
1 'polypeptide(L)'
;MTRQLNYSKIIVATLLVGLGFYLVSNVNHFISIPYIGYFSLLIFGTIAYCLVFGFKAYEKLYQKPVQFWKNFIKYFLIAQLFSFVLGILIVAITHTHKGNPAADNPIWFFFLIMPFALIGEELFSIYFYDLFKLKASPLVANILVSIIFGLIHYWTYFNGSILLTILQVIALQGSARFWFNRSYEQSNSILTSFAVHYLFDLAGFMLSFLLH
;
A
#
# COMPACT_ATOMS: atom_id res chain seq x y z
N MET A 1 24.30 -11.00 13.74
CA MET A 1 25.12 -9.86 13.24
C MET A 1 24.21 -8.64 13.11
N THR A 2 24.34 -7.69 14.03
CA THR A 2 23.66 -6.38 13.94
C THR A 2 24.35 -5.54 12.87
N ARG A 3 23.78 -5.48 11.66
CA ARG A 3 24.25 -4.58 10.60
C ARG A 3 24.18 -3.15 11.13
N GLN A 4 25.31 -2.44 11.15
CA GLN A 4 25.33 -1.04 11.57
C GLN A 4 24.43 -0.23 10.63
N LEU A 5 23.49 0.51 11.20
CA LEU A 5 22.54 1.30 10.42
C LEU A 5 23.27 2.48 9.77
N ASN A 6 23.21 2.55 8.46
CA ASN A 6 23.72 3.70 7.71
C ASN A 6 22.57 4.70 7.52
N TYR A 7 22.50 5.71 8.40
CA TYR A 7 21.44 6.71 8.39
C TYR A 7 21.39 7.52 7.10
N SER A 8 22.53 7.82 6.48
CA SER A 8 22.58 8.52 5.19
C SER A 8 21.85 7.73 4.09
N LYS A 9 22.06 6.41 4.03
CA LYS A 9 21.33 5.55 3.09
C LYS A 9 19.83 5.50 3.37
N ILE A 10 19.43 5.48 4.66
CA ILE A 10 18.02 5.50 5.06
C ILE A 10 17.35 6.81 4.62
N ILE A 11 17.99 7.96 4.86
CA ILE A 11 17.47 9.28 4.46
C ILE A 11 17.30 9.33 2.95
N VAL A 12 18.34 8.99 2.18
CA VAL A 12 18.28 8.98 0.71
C VAL A 12 17.19 8.04 0.21
N ALA A 13 17.10 6.82 0.74
CA ALA A 13 16.07 5.87 0.37
C ALA A 13 14.65 6.37 0.69
N THR A 14 14.45 6.99 1.86
CA THR A 14 13.15 7.56 2.25
C THR A 14 12.74 8.69 1.30
N LEU A 15 13.69 9.56 0.91
CA LEU A 15 13.45 10.60 -0.09
C LEU A 15 13.11 10.02 -1.46
N LEU A 16 13.77 8.93 -1.88
CA LEU A 16 13.45 8.23 -3.13
C LEU A 16 12.04 7.65 -3.10
N VAL A 17 11.62 7.02 -2.01
CA VAL A 17 10.25 6.51 -1.84
C VAL A 17 9.24 7.67 -1.92
N GLY A 18 9.52 8.79 -1.25
CA GLY A 18 8.69 9.99 -1.31
C GLY A 18 8.60 10.58 -2.73
N LEU A 19 9.71 10.61 -3.46
CA LEU A 19 9.74 11.03 -4.86
C LEU A 19 8.92 10.07 -5.75
N GLY A 20 9.07 8.76 -5.56
CA GLY A 20 8.26 7.75 -6.23
C GLY A 20 6.77 8.00 -6.01
N PHE A 21 6.35 8.21 -4.76
CA PHE A 21 4.96 8.51 -4.45
C PHE A 21 4.46 9.82 -5.10
N TYR A 22 5.26 10.89 -5.04
CA TYR A 22 4.93 12.16 -5.69
C TYR A 22 4.73 12.00 -7.20
N LEU A 23 5.56 11.20 -7.87
CA LEU A 23 5.50 10.99 -9.31
C LEU A 23 4.29 10.17 -9.75
N VAL A 24 3.67 9.36 -8.87
CA VAL A 24 2.42 8.64 -9.21
C VAL A 24 1.36 9.59 -9.78
N SER A 25 1.18 10.75 -9.13
CA SER A 25 0.17 11.73 -9.52
C SER A 25 0.70 12.87 -10.38
N ASN A 26 2.01 13.10 -10.41
CA ASN A 26 2.61 14.31 -11.02
C ASN A 26 3.48 14.03 -12.25
N VAL A 27 3.81 12.78 -12.57
CA VAL A 27 4.71 12.50 -13.71
C VAL A 27 4.16 13.01 -15.03
N ASN A 28 2.83 13.02 -15.20
CA ASN A 28 2.18 13.46 -16.43
C ASN A 28 2.40 14.95 -16.73
N HIS A 29 2.79 15.76 -15.73
CA HIS A 29 3.21 17.15 -15.94
C HIS A 29 4.57 17.25 -16.64
N PHE A 30 5.39 16.19 -16.57
CA PHE A 30 6.73 16.14 -17.14
C PHE A 30 6.80 15.24 -18.39
N ILE A 31 5.99 14.17 -18.42
CA ILE A 31 5.99 13.16 -19.48
C ILE A 31 4.53 12.84 -19.82
N SER A 32 4.07 13.22 -21.01
CA SER A 32 2.68 13.03 -21.46
C SER A 32 2.35 11.59 -21.89
N ILE A 33 2.82 10.58 -21.14
CA ILE A 33 2.51 9.16 -21.36
C ILE A 33 1.47 8.75 -20.31
N PRO A 34 0.23 8.42 -20.70
CA PRO A 34 -0.80 7.97 -19.76
C PRO A 34 -0.30 6.81 -18.89
N TYR A 35 -0.72 6.80 -17.63
CA TYR A 35 -0.47 5.70 -16.67
C TYR A 35 1.00 5.45 -16.29
N ILE A 36 1.98 6.16 -16.84
CA ILE A 36 3.40 5.92 -16.52
C ILE A 36 3.72 6.17 -15.04
N GLY A 37 2.94 7.05 -14.39
CA GLY A 37 3.07 7.35 -12.96
C GLY A 37 2.91 6.14 -12.06
N TYR A 38 2.05 5.19 -12.42
CA TYR A 38 1.78 4.00 -11.61
C TYR A 38 3.01 3.08 -11.44
N PHE A 39 4.02 3.22 -12.30
CA PHE A 39 5.27 2.45 -12.20
C PHE A 39 6.33 3.14 -11.31
N SER A 40 6.15 4.42 -11.00
CA SER A 40 7.17 5.20 -10.28
C SER A 40 7.45 4.64 -8.89
N LEU A 41 6.41 4.32 -8.11
CA LEU A 41 6.57 3.77 -6.77
C LEU A 41 7.25 2.39 -6.77
N LEU A 42 6.97 1.57 -7.80
CA LEU A 42 7.67 0.30 -8.01
C LEU A 42 9.16 0.51 -8.24
N ILE A 43 9.53 1.42 -9.15
CA ILE A 43 10.93 1.71 -9.50
C ILE A 43 11.68 2.29 -8.29
N PHE A 44 11.18 3.38 -7.73
CA PHE A 44 11.85 4.08 -6.64
C PHE A 44 11.81 3.29 -5.33
N GLY A 45 10.72 2.55 -5.05
CA GLY A 45 10.61 1.62 -3.92
C GLY A 45 11.64 0.49 -4.00
N THR A 46 11.84 -0.09 -5.19
CA THR A 46 12.87 -1.11 -5.42
C THR A 46 14.27 -0.57 -5.15
N ILE A 47 14.60 0.59 -5.72
CA ILE A 47 15.91 1.24 -5.51
C ILE A 47 16.13 1.54 -4.03
N ALA A 48 15.13 2.11 -3.35
CA ALA A 48 15.20 2.44 -1.93
C ALA A 48 15.39 1.21 -1.04
N TYR A 49 14.65 0.13 -1.30
CA TYR A 49 14.76 -1.12 -0.54
C TYR A 49 16.15 -1.74 -0.73
N CYS A 50 16.62 -1.86 -1.98
CA CYS A 50 17.96 -2.35 -2.30
C CYS A 50 19.07 -1.49 -1.67
N LEU A 51 18.90 -0.17 -1.60
CA LEU A 51 19.88 0.74 -1.01
C LEU A 51 20.07 0.50 0.49
N VAL A 52 18.99 0.28 1.23
CA VAL A 52 19.03 0.08 2.70
C VAL A 52 19.32 -1.38 3.07
N PHE A 53 18.59 -2.32 2.49
CA PHE A 53 18.61 -3.73 2.89
C PHE A 53 19.49 -4.60 1.99
N GLY A 54 19.81 -4.15 0.77
CA GLY A 54 20.63 -4.89 -0.20
C GLY A 54 19.83 -5.85 -1.08
N PHE A 55 20.39 -6.20 -2.24
CA PHE A 55 19.74 -7.07 -3.23
C PHE A 55 19.32 -8.44 -2.68
N LYS A 56 20.14 -9.07 -1.83
CA LYS A 56 19.77 -10.37 -1.21
C LYS A 56 18.52 -10.27 -0.34
N ALA A 57 18.31 -9.14 0.34
CA ALA A 57 17.10 -8.92 1.12
C ALA A 57 15.90 -8.65 0.22
N TYR A 58 16.10 -7.90 -0.86
CA TYR A 58 15.08 -7.67 -1.89
C TYR A 58 14.62 -8.98 -2.55
N GLU A 59 15.55 -9.83 -2.99
CA GLU A 59 15.23 -11.16 -3.54
C GLU A 59 14.42 -12.01 -2.54
N LYS A 60 14.76 -11.91 -1.25
CA LYS A 60 14.05 -12.61 -0.19
C LYS A 60 12.59 -12.16 -0.06
N LEU A 61 12.23 -10.94 -0.46
CA LEU A 61 10.83 -10.51 -0.48
C LEU A 61 9.98 -11.40 -1.40
N TYR A 62 10.55 -11.88 -2.50
CA TYR A 62 9.85 -12.65 -3.53
C TYR A 62 10.01 -14.17 -3.37
N GLN A 63 10.56 -14.61 -2.24
CA GLN A 63 10.71 -16.04 -1.97
C GLN A 63 9.34 -16.75 -1.92
N LYS A 64 9.37 -18.08 -2.07
CA LYS A 64 8.17 -18.91 -1.99
C LYS A 64 7.46 -18.68 -0.64
N PRO A 65 6.18 -18.27 -0.64
CA PRO A 65 5.45 -17.96 0.58
C PRO A 65 5.22 -19.18 1.47
N VAL A 66 5.38 -18.99 2.78
CA VAL A 66 5.00 -19.98 3.80
C VAL A 66 3.47 -20.00 3.93
N GLN A 67 2.85 -21.17 3.74
CA GLN A 67 1.39 -21.38 3.87
C GLN A 67 0.55 -20.34 3.10
N PHE A 68 0.90 -20.10 1.82
CA PHE A 68 0.27 -19.08 0.97
C PHE A 68 -1.26 -19.06 1.10
N TRP A 69 -1.94 -20.15 0.74
CA TRP A 69 -3.41 -20.19 0.70
C TRP A 69 -4.07 -19.89 2.04
N LYS A 70 -3.51 -20.42 3.13
CA LYS A 70 -4.03 -20.16 4.48
C LYS A 70 -3.91 -18.69 4.84
N ASN A 71 -2.74 -18.08 4.60
CA ASN A 71 -2.50 -16.68 4.93
C ASN A 71 -3.29 -15.75 3.99
N PHE A 72 -3.30 -16.04 2.69
CA PHE A 72 -4.07 -15.33 1.68
C PHE A 72 -5.57 -15.30 2.05
N ILE A 73 -6.22 -16.45 2.21
CA ILE A 73 -7.66 -16.53 2.51
C ILE A 73 -7.98 -15.81 3.82
N LYS A 74 -7.20 -16.08 4.88
CA LYS A 74 -7.42 -15.48 6.20
C LYS A 74 -7.38 -13.96 6.14
N TYR A 75 -6.30 -13.38 5.58
CA TYR A 75 -6.11 -11.94 5.61
C TYR A 75 -6.96 -11.20 4.58
N PHE A 76 -7.27 -11.82 3.44
CA PHE A 76 -8.25 -11.30 2.49
C PHE A 76 -9.63 -11.15 3.13
N LEU A 77 -10.16 -12.21 3.76
CA LEU A 77 -11.48 -12.16 4.40
C LEU A 77 -11.52 -11.17 5.57
N ILE A 78 -10.47 -11.12 6.40
CA ILE A 78 -10.40 -10.16 7.51
C ILE A 78 -10.34 -8.72 6.98
N ALA A 79 -9.51 -8.44 5.96
CA ALA A 79 -9.41 -7.12 5.37
C ALA A 79 -10.76 -6.68 4.78
N GLN A 80 -11.42 -7.54 4.01
CA GLN A 80 -12.72 -7.25 3.42
C GLN A 80 -13.78 -6.94 4.49
N LEU A 81 -13.85 -7.77 5.54
CA LEU A 81 -14.79 -7.56 6.65
C LEU A 81 -14.52 -6.25 7.38
N PHE A 82 -13.25 -5.97 7.73
CA PHE A 82 -12.88 -4.74 8.41
C PHE A 82 -13.21 -3.50 7.59
N SER A 83 -12.85 -3.49 6.31
CA SER A 83 -13.13 -2.35 5.43
C SER A 83 -14.62 -2.16 5.20
N PHE A 84 -15.42 -3.23 5.12
CA PHE A 84 -16.88 -3.13 5.05
C PHE A 84 -17.48 -2.49 6.30
N VAL A 85 -17.13 -2.99 7.49
CA VAL A 85 -17.63 -2.45 8.77
C VAL A 85 -17.20 -1.00 8.96
N LEU A 86 -15.92 -0.68 8.72
CA LEU A 86 -15.41 0.68 8.85
C LEU A 86 -15.97 1.62 7.78
N GLY A 87 -16.23 1.13 6.57
CA GLY A 87 -16.91 1.89 5.52
C GLY A 87 -18.30 2.35 5.96
N ILE A 88 -19.11 1.43 6.48
CA ILE A 88 -20.44 1.75 7.01
C ILE A 88 -20.34 2.76 8.16
N LEU A 89 -19.42 2.51 9.11
CA LEU A 89 -19.25 3.37 10.28
C LEU A 89 -18.83 4.79 9.88
N ILE A 90 -17.88 4.92 8.96
CA ILE A 90 -17.44 6.22 8.44
C ILE A 90 -18.61 6.93 7.79
N VAL A 91 -19.35 6.30 6.87
CA VAL A 91 -20.51 6.92 6.22
C VAL A 91 -21.55 7.39 7.24
N ALA A 92 -21.83 6.57 8.27
CA ALA A 92 -22.79 6.91 9.32
C ALA A 92 -22.35 8.10 10.19
N ILE A 93 -21.04 8.25 10.44
CA ILE A 93 -20.50 9.35 11.26
C ILE A 93 -20.34 10.63 10.42
N THR A 94 -19.74 10.51 9.24
CA THR A 94 -19.28 11.67 8.46
C THR A 94 -20.33 12.21 7.51
N HIS A 95 -21.38 11.44 7.19
CA HIS A 95 -22.39 11.74 6.16
C HIS A 95 -21.79 12.10 4.81
N THR A 96 -20.51 11.81 4.61
CA THR A 96 -19.70 12.22 3.46
C THR A 96 -18.77 11.08 3.11
N HIS A 97 -18.73 10.75 1.82
CA HIS A 97 -17.78 9.78 1.30
C HIS A 97 -17.29 10.28 -0.04
N LYS A 98 -16.00 10.09 -0.28
CA LYS A 98 -15.40 10.25 -1.59
C LYS A 98 -14.86 8.89 -2.01
N GLY A 99 -15.33 8.41 -3.15
CA GLY A 99 -14.82 7.18 -3.76
C GLY A 99 -13.38 7.35 -4.25
N ASN A 100 -12.74 6.23 -4.56
CA ASN A 100 -11.43 6.27 -5.19
C ASN A 100 -11.60 6.60 -6.68
N PRO A 101 -10.99 7.68 -7.21
CA PRO A 101 -11.06 8.02 -8.64
C PRO A 101 -10.48 6.94 -9.55
N ALA A 102 -9.70 6.00 -9.01
CA ALA A 102 -9.24 4.84 -9.78
C ALA A 102 -10.40 3.99 -10.33
N ALA A 103 -11.59 4.06 -9.73
CA ALA A 103 -12.80 3.38 -10.21
C ALA A 103 -13.26 3.88 -11.59
N ASP A 104 -12.88 5.10 -11.99
CA ASP A 104 -13.25 5.70 -13.29
C ASP A 104 -12.37 5.20 -14.44
N ASN A 105 -11.38 4.36 -14.16
CA ASN A 105 -10.50 3.79 -15.20
C ASN A 105 -11.21 2.69 -16.00
N PRO A 106 -10.81 2.48 -17.27
CA PRO A 106 -11.32 1.37 -18.07
C PRO A 106 -10.94 0.00 -17.49
N ILE A 107 -11.76 -1.03 -17.71
CA ILE A 107 -11.57 -2.38 -17.13
C ILE A 107 -10.15 -2.95 -17.34
N TRP A 108 -9.53 -2.70 -18.49
CA TRP A 108 -8.17 -3.19 -18.78
C TRP A 108 -7.11 -2.63 -17.81
N PHE A 109 -7.34 -1.45 -17.21
CA PHE A 109 -6.44 -0.84 -16.23
C PHE A 109 -6.20 -1.77 -15.04
N PHE A 110 -7.26 -2.42 -14.54
CA PHE A 110 -7.21 -3.27 -13.36
C PHE A 110 -6.39 -4.55 -13.60
N PHE A 111 -6.21 -4.96 -14.85
CA PHE A 111 -5.44 -6.17 -15.19
C PHE A 111 -4.03 -5.86 -15.72
N LEU A 112 -3.82 -4.69 -16.33
CA LEU A 112 -2.56 -4.35 -16.99
C LEU A 112 -1.70 -3.33 -16.22
N ILE A 113 -2.32 -2.43 -15.46
CA ILE A 113 -1.62 -1.33 -14.79
C ILE A 113 -1.65 -1.50 -13.27
N MET A 114 -2.83 -1.77 -12.71
CA MET A 114 -3.01 -1.94 -11.27
C MET A 114 -2.03 -2.94 -10.64
N PRO A 115 -1.73 -4.12 -11.22
CA PRO A 115 -0.73 -5.02 -10.64
C PRO A 115 0.62 -4.36 -10.33
N PHE A 116 1.10 -3.50 -11.23
CA PHE A 116 2.38 -2.80 -11.05
C PHE A 116 2.28 -1.67 -10.02
N ALA A 117 1.17 -0.93 -10.03
CA ALA A 117 0.88 0.08 -9.02
C ALA A 117 0.90 -0.53 -7.62
N LEU A 118 0.19 -1.64 -7.44
CA LEU A 118 0.02 -2.27 -6.14
C LEU A 118 1.30 -2.95 -5.66
N ILE A 119 2.13 -3.56 -6.52
CA ILE A 119 3.48 -3.99 -6.09
C ILE A 119 4.31 -2.79 -5.63
N GLY A 120 4.20 -1.63 -6.29
CA GLY A 120 4.82 -0.40 -5.83
C GLY A 120 4.39 -0.01 -4.42
N GLU A 121 3.08 -0.05 -4.14
CA GLU A 121 2.53 0.21 -2.81
C GLU A 121 2.95 -0.83 -1.76
N GLU A 122 3.05 -2.11 -2.14
CA GLU A 122 3.61 -3.16 -1.28
C GLU A 122 5.07 -2.85 -0.92
N LEU A 123 5.89 -2.46 -1.90
CA LEU A 123 7.30 -2.10 -1.68
C LEU A 123 7.43 -0.85 -0.80
N PHE A 124 6.59 0.17 -1.03
CA PHE A 124 6.50 1.34 -0.15
C PHE A 124 6.24 0.91 1.29
N SER A 125 5.24 0.05 1.49
CA SER A 125 4.81 -0.33 2.83
C SER A 125 5.84 -1.21 3.53
N ILE A 126 6.34 -2.24 2.84
CA ILE A 126 7.33 -3.19 3.38
C ILE A 126 8.65 -2.49 3.66
N TYR A 127 9.06 -1.51 2.84
CA TYR A 127 10.21 -0.66 3.13
C TYR A 127 10.13 -0.02 4.51
N PHE A 128 9.03 0.70 4.81
CA PHE A 128 8.86 1.34 6.12
C PHE A 128 8.65 0.31 7.24
N TYR A 129 7.97 -0.80 6.96
CA TYR A 129 7.73 -1.86 7.94
C TYR A 129 9.04 -2.50 8.41
N ASP A 130 9.89 -2.90 7.47
CA ASP A 130 11.21 -3.47 7.78
C ASP A 130 12.13 -2.43 8.40
N LEU A 131 12.05 -1.16 7.98
CA LEU A 131 12.80 -0.05 8.56
C LEU A 131 12.44 0.16 10.03
N PHE A 132 11.15 0.24 10.37
CA PHE A 132 10.70 0.41 11.76
C PHE A 132 11.00 -0.82 12.61
N LYS A 133 10.91 -2.03 12.04
CA LYS A 133 11.28 -3.28 12.75
C LYS A 133 12.73 -3.37 13.18
N LEU A 134 13.61 -2.51 12.66
CA LEU A 134 14.97 -2.38 13.17
C LEU A 134 15.01 -1.87 14.63
N LYS A 135 13.95 -1.19 15.09
CA LYS A 135 13.89 -0.54 16.42
C LYS A 135 12.57 -0.75 17.17
N ALA A 136 11.51 -1.20 16.51
CA ALA A 136 10.18 -1.39 17.07
C ALA A 136 9.73 -2.85 16.95
N SER A 137 8.74 -3.25 17.76
CA SER A 137 8.09 -4.55 17.61
C SER A 137 7.33 -4.63 16.28
N PRO A 138 7.09 -5.84 15.72
CA PRO A 138 6.33 -5.98 14.49
C PRO A 138 4.95 -5.32 14.53
N LEU A 139 4.26 -5.36 15.68
CA LEU A 139 2.96 -4.72 15.85
C LEU A 139 3.08 -3.19 15.74
N VAL A 140 4.03 -2.58 16.46
CA VAL A 140 4.22 -1.13 16.46
C VAL A 140 4.65 -0.65 15.06
N ALA A 141 5.57 -1.36 14.42
CA ALA A 141 5.98 -1.08 13.04
C ALA A 141 4.76 -1.11 12.09
N ASN A 142 3.91 -2.13 12.21
CA ASN A 142 2.72 -2.24 11.36
C ASN A 142 1.72 -1.09 11.58
N ILE A 143 1.48 -0.70 12.84
CA ILE A 143 0.61 0.43 13.17
C ILE A 143 1.16 1.73 12.57
N LEU A 144 2.45 2.00 12.74
CA LEU A 144 3.08 3.21 12.19
C LEU A 144 2.98 3.26 10.66
N VAL A 145 3.26 2.13 9.98
CA VAL A 145 3.13 2.05 8.53
C VAL A 145 1.69 2.22 8.07
N SER A 146 0.73 1.66 8.79
CA SER A 146 -0.71 1.80 8.49
C SER A 146 -1.16 3.26 8.57
N ILE A 147 -0.68 4.00 9.58
CA ILE A 147 -0.95 5.44 9.70
C ILE A 147 -0.33 6.20 8.52
N ILE A 148 0.95 5.98 8.22
CA ILE A 148 1.64 6.64 7.09
C ILE A 148 0.92 6.33 5.79
N PHE A 149 0.58 5.07 5.55
CA PHE A 149 -0.11 4.62 4.35
C PHE A 149 -1.50 5.26 4.21
N GLY A 150 -2.26 5.38 5.31
CA GLY A 150 -3.50 6.14 5.30
C GLY A 150 -3.27 7.61 4.93
N LEU A 151 -2.31 8.27 5.59
CA LEU A 151 -2.07 9.70 5.40
C LEU A 151 -1.60 10.07 3.98
N ILE A 152 -0.82 9.22 3.30
CA ILE A 152 -0.42 9.51 1.91
C ILE A 152 -1.64 9.55 0.96
N HIS A 153 -2.74 8.87 1.30
CA HIS A 153 -3.98 8.88 0.51
C HIS A 153 -4.86 10.12 0.77
N TYR A 154 -4.45 11.02 1.66
CA TYR A 154 -5.25 12.18 2.07
C TYR A 154 -5.82 12.97 0.88
N TRP A 155 -4.99 13.33 -0.09
CA TRP A 155 -5.42 14.17 -1.22
C TRP A 155 -6.40 13.47 -2.15
N THR A 156 -6.25 12.16 -2.33
CA THR A 156 -7.19 11.33 -3.11
C THR A 156 -8.59 11.43 -2.52
N TYR A 157 -8.70 11.35 -1.19
CA TYR A 157 -9.97 11.28 -0.47
C TYR A 157 -10.44 12.62 0.12
N PHE A 158 -9.70 13.72 -0.09
CA PHE A 158 -10.09 15.01 0.47
C PHE A 158 -11.49 15.42 -0.01
N ASN A 159 -12.36 15.68 0.97
CA ASN A 159 -13.78 15.96 0.79
C ASN A 159 -14.20 17.35 1.32
N GLY A 160 -13.23 18.22 1.63
CA GLY A 160 -13.47 19.56 2.19
C GLY A 160 -13.22 19.66 3.70
N SER A 161 -13.18 18.54 4.44
CA SER A 161 -12.87 18.52 5.87
C SER A 161 -11.59 17.76 6.18
N ILE A 162 -10.62 18.44 6.78
CA ILE A 162 -9.31 17.86 7.16
C ILE A 162 -9.50 16.68 8.12
N LEU A 163 -10.24 16.88 9.22
CA LEU A 163 -10.42 15.87 10.26
C LEU A 163 -11.16 14.65 9.72
N LEU A 164 -12.25 14.85 8.99
CA LEU A 164 -13.04 13.73 8.44
C LEU A 164 -12.24 12.95 7.39
N THR A 165 -11.45 13.65 6.57
CA THR A 165 -10.55 13.00 5.60
C THR A 165 -9.50 12.14 6.30
N ILE A 166 -8.84 12.67 7.35
CA ILE A 166 -7.85 11.90 8.13
C ILE A 166 -8.48 10.66 8.76
N LEU A 167 -9.66 10.79 9.36
CA LEU A 167 -10.39 9.67 9.94
C LEU A 167 -10.74 8.63 8.87
N GLN A 168 -11.26 9.05 7.71
CA GLN A 168 -11.59 8.16 6.61
C GLN A 168 -10.37 7.41 6.08
N VAL A 169 -9.25 8.09 5.81
CA VAL A 169 -8.08 7.42 5.20
C VAL A 169 -7.35 6.50 6.17
N ILE A 170 -7.26 6.86 7.45
CA ILE A 170 -6.70 5.94 8.45
C ILE A 170 -7.62 4.73 8.64
N ALA A 171 -8.93 4.95 8.73
CA ALA A 171 -9.90 3.88 8.93
C ALA A 171 -9.99 2.94 7.73
N LEU A 172 -9.94 3.42 6.49
CA LEU A 172 -10.10 2.58 5.30
C LEU A 172 -8.75 2.12 4.74
N GLN A 173 -7.89 3.07 4.34
CA GLN A 173 -6.60 2.76 3.70
C GLN A 173 -5.59 2.22 4.70
N GLY A 174 -5.49 2.83 5.88
CA GLY A 174 -4.59 2.39 6.94
C GLY A 174 -4.96 1.01 7.50
N SER A 175 -6.24 0.77 7.79
CA SER A 175 -6.66 -0.53 8.36
C SER A 175 -6.50 -1.70 7.37
N ALA A 176 -6.80 -1.50 6.09
CA ALA A 176 -6.53 -2.50 5.05
C ALA A 176 -5.03 -2.83 5.01
N ARG A 177 -4.19 -1.80 5.04
CA ARG A 177 -2.73 -1.95 5.04
C ARG A 177 -2.22 -2.78 6.21
N PHE A 178 -2.80 -2.62 7.40
CA PHE A 178 -2.44 -3.41 8.57
C PHE A 178 -2.55 -4.93 8.29
N TRP A 179 -3.62 -5.36 7.63
CA TRP A 179 -3.87 -6.77 7.31
C TRP A 179 -2.98 -7.27 6.18
N PHE A 180 -2.68 -6.43 5.18
CA PHE A 180 -1.76 -6.77 4.11
C PHE A 180 -0.36 -7.03 4.67
N ASN A 181 0.16 -6.13 5.51
CA ASN A 181 1.44 -6.33 6.18
C ASN A 181 1.47 -7.55 7.09
N ARG A 182 0.34 -7.88 7.72
CA ARG A 182 0.24 -9.10 8.54
C ARG A 182 0.33 -10.36 7.68
N SER A 183 -0.24 -10.36 6.48
CA SER A 183 -0.10 -11.47 5.52
C SER A 183 1.35 -11.61 5.01
N TYR A 184 2.05 -10.49 4.78
CA TYR A 184 3.48 -10.48 4.49
C TYR A 184 4.27 -11.12 5.63
N GLU A 185 4.07 -10.66 6.87
CA GLU A 185 4.81 -11.16 8.05
C GLU A 185 4.59 -12.67 8.28
N GLN A 186 3.36 -13.17 8.11
CA GLN A 186 3.07 -14.59 8.32
C GLN A 186 3.55 -15.51 7.20
N SER A 187 3.72 -14.97 5.99
CA SER A 187 4.16 -15.75 4.83
C SER A 187 5.64 -15.55 4.49
N ASN A 188 6.27 -14.53 5.06
CA ASN A 188 7.59 -14.01 4.72
C ASN A 188 7.76 -13.72 3.22
N SER A 189 6.71 -13.28 2.53
CA SER A 189 6.76 -13.02 1.09
C SER A 189 5.78 -11.92 0.70
N ILE A 190 6.27 -10.97 -0.11
CA ILE A 190 5.48 -9.89 -0.72
C ILE A 190 4.40 -10.45 -1.64
N LEU A 191 4.58 -11.67 -2.17
CA LEU A 191 3.62 -12.29 -3.07
C LEU A 191 2.28 -12.56 -2.38
N THR A 192 2.28 -12.89 -1.08
CA THR A 192 1.03 -13.10 -0.33
C THR A 192 0.33 -11.79 -0.07
N SER A 193 1.05 -10.75 0.37
CA SER A 193 0.44 -9.45 0.64
C SER A 193 -0.03 -8.77 -0.63
N PHE A 194 0.74 -8.87 -1.72
CA PHE A 194 0.31 -8.47 -3.05
C PHE A 194 -0.96 -9.18 -3.50
N ALA A 195 -1.05 -10.51 -3.35
CA ALA A 195 -2.26 -11.25 -3.75
C ALA A 195 -3.49 -10.82 -2.94
N VAL A 196 -3.34 -10.62 -1.62
CA VAL A 196 -4.41 -10.11 -0.76
C VAL A 196 -4.83 -8.71 -1.21
N HIS A 197 -3.86 -7.82 -1.40
CA HIS A 197 -4.08 -6.42 -1.77
C HIS A 197 -4.73 -6.30 -3.15
N TYR A 198 -4.20 -6.99 -4.16
CA TYR A 198 -4.73 -6.98 -5.51
C TYR A 198 -6.18 -7.47 -5.57
N LEU A 199 -6.50 -8.59 -4.91
CA LEU A 199 -7.87 -9.10 -4.91
C LEU A 199 -8.82 -8.27 -4.03
N PHE A 200 -8.33 -7.66 -2.97
CA PHE A 200 -9.11 -6.72 -2.17
C PHE A 200 -9.52 -5.49 -3.01
N ASP A 201 -8.56 -4.87 -3.68
CA ASP A 201 -8.83 -3.71 -4.54
C ASP A 201 -9.69 -4.09 -5.75
N LEU A 202 -9.36 -5.20 -6.42
CA LEU A 202 -10.15 -5.69 -7.54
C LEU A 202 -11.60 -5.95 -7.13
N ALA A 203 -11.85 -6.58 -5.98
CA ALA A 203 -13.21 -6.81 -5.48
C ALA A 203 -13.94 -5.47 -5.22
N GLY A 204 -13.26 -4.50 -4.62
CA GLY A 204 -13.80 -3.16 -4.39
C GLY A 204 -14.18 -2.45 -5.68
N PHE A 205 -13.28 -2.42 -6.67
CA PHE A 205 -13.54 -1.76 -7.95
C PHE A 205 -14.58 -2.49 -8.80
N MET A 206 -14.54 -3.83 -8.85
CA MET A 206 -15.54 -4.61 -9.59
C MET A 206 -16.94 -4.46 -9.01
N LEU A 207 -17.07 -4.31 -7.69
CA LEU A 207 -18.37 -3.99 -7.09
C LEU A 207 -18.92 -2.65 -7.60
N SER A 208 -18.07 -1.62 -7.74
CA SER A 208 -18.49 -0.34 -8.32
C SER A 208 -18.99 -0.51 -9.77
N PHE A 209 -18.34 -1.32 -10.60
CA PHE A 209 -18.81 -1.59 -11.98
C PHE A 209 -20.15 -2.34 -12.04
N LEU A 210 -20.47 -3.16 -11.03
CA LEU A 210 -21.72 -3.91 -10.99
C LEU A 210 -22.91 -3.07 -10.48
N LEU A 211 -22.63 -2.01 -9.72
CA LEU A 211 -23.63 -1.13 -9.12
C LEU A 211 -23.93 0.12 -9.97
N HIS A 212 -23.16 0.34 -11.04
CA HIS A 212 -23.35 1.40 -12.04
C HIS A 212 -23.83 0.81 -13.37
#